data_AF-A0AAV8X025-F1
#
_entry.id   AF-A0AAV8X025-F1
#
_cell.length_a   1.000
_cell.length_b   1.000
_cell.length_c   1.000
_cell.angle_alpha   90.00
_cell.angle_beta   90.00
_cell.angle_gamma   90.00
#
_symmetry.space_group_name_H-M   'P 1'
#
loop_
_entity.id
_entity.type
_entity.pdbx_description
1 polymer ?
#
loop_
_entity_poly.entity_id
_entity_poly.type
_entity_poly.pdbx_seq_one_letter_code
_entity_poly.pdbx_strand_id
1 'polypeptide(L)'
;MYRNIACSSCDKYNAEKTSLQKKNEQIPITENKLKLMKKMRRIEIENEVHLKKVEKLYARKRQARKKEDIAAKGSEEVNSFPHHFVFTQLDPKNMGLINKRTSADLPSHWVDEFKTARTKSAPFVVLEVDQCFIRQWKKYLVPRYILKCTFAVRPIREILVEAIHPRYVSHRATYNGSFETSVTCTASIPQIHVPGSREFLLPDKSYAEPLPITLEKWEDLQQLKPFCDSPAANDFFQYSCSQDNKKSIKKNSSPNY
;
A
#
# COMPACT_ATOMS: atom_id res chain seq x y z
N MET A 1 -22.97 9.45 -18.94
CA MET A 1 -22.81 9.41 -20.41
C MET A 1 -21.57 8.61 -20.75
N TYR A 2 -21.74 7.43 -21.34
CA TYR A 2 -20.62 6.58 -21.74
C TYR A 2 -19.83 7.28 -22.85
N ARG A 3 -18.56 7.62 -22.60
CA ARG A 3 -17.62 7.87 -23.69
C ARG A 3 -17.63 6.61 -24.54
N ASN A 4 -18.12 6.70 -25.78
CA ASN A 4 -17.97 5.65 -26.77
C ASN A 4 -16.48 5.31 -26.84
N ILE A 5 -16.08 4.20 -26.23
CA ILE A 5 -14.74 3.65 -26.42
C ILE A 5 -14.78 3.08 -27.83
N ALA A 6 -14.53 3.94 -28.81
CA ALA A 6 -14.33 3.54 -30.18
C ALA A 6 -13.10 2.63 -30.19
N CYS A 7 -13.33 1.33 -30.31
CA CYS A 7 -12.27 0.42 -30.65
C CYS A 7 -12.21 0.34 -32.19
N SER A 8 -11.02 0.07 -32.73
CA SER A 8 -10.80 0.00 -34.18
C SER A 8 -11.72 -0.99 -34.90
N SER A 9 -12.21 -2.02 -34.21
CA SER A 9 -13.21 -2.95 -34.76
C SER A 9 -14.59 -2.32 -34.91
N CYS A 10 -15.04 -1.50 -33.95
CA CYS A 10 -16.29 -0.75 -34.05
C CYS A 10 -16.25 0.24 -35.21
N ASP A 11 -15.12 0.91 -35.40
CA ASP A 11 -14.93 1.86 -36.51
C ASP A 11 -15.02 1.17 -37.87
N LYS A 12 -14.43 -0.03 -37.99
CA LYS A 12 -14.55 -0.86 -39.19
C LYS A 12 -16.00 -1.24 -39.50
N TYR A 13 -16.76 -1.70 -38.50
CA TYR A 13 -18.17 -2.06 -38.68
C TYR A 13 -19.03 -0.85 -39.07
N ASN A 14 -18.80 0.30 -38.43
CA ASN A 14 -19.51 1.54 -38.75
C ASN A 14 -19.19 2.02 -40.16
N ALA A 15 -17.91 2.00 -40.56
CA ALA A 15 -17.50 2.37 -41.91
C ALA A 15 -18.11 1.46 -42.99
N GLU A 16 -18.12 0.13 -42.77
CA GLU A 16 -18.73 -0.82 -43.71
C GLU A 16 -20.25 -0.64 -43.78
N LYS A 17 -20.91 -0.38 -42.65
CA LYS A 17 -22.35 -0.07 -42.59
C LYS A 17 -22.68 1.18 -43.42
N THR A 18 -21.96 2.28 -43.22
CA THR A 18 -22.17 3.52 -43.98
C THR A 18 -21.89 3.33 -45.46
N SER A 19 -20.86 2.56 -45.82
CA SER A 19 -20.56 2.22 -47.22
C SER A 19 -21.70 1.44 -47.88
N LEU A 20 -22.27 0.46 -47.19
CA LEU A 20 -23.39 -0.34 -47.70
C LEU A 20 -24.70 0.46 -47.75
N GLN A 21 -24.95 1.35 -46.80
CA GLN A 21 -26.12 2.25 -46.85
C GLN A 21 -26.09 3.12 -48.10
N LYS A 22 -24.95 3.76 -48.40
CA LYS A 22 -24.78 4.56 -49.63
C LYS A 22 -25.00 3.74 -50.90
N LYS A 23 -24.53 2.49 -50.94
CA LYS A 23 -24.78 1.58 -52.09
C LYS A 23 -26.24 1.17 -52.20
N ASN A 24 -26.96 1.04 -51.09
CA ASN A 24 -28.38 0.68 -51.07
C ASN A 24 -29.28 1.80 -51.62
N GLU A 25 -28.90 3.05 -51.37
CA GLU A 25 -29.62 4.24 -51.86
C GLU A 25 -29.51 4.41 -53.39
N GLN A 26 -28.43 3.91 -54.00
CA GLN A 26 -28.14 4.07 -55.43
C GLN A 26 -28.75 2.98 -56.32
N ILE A 27 -29.23 1.86 -55.76
CA ILE A 27 -29.65 0.69 -56.55
C ILE A 27 -31.19 0.58 -56.58
N PRO A 28 -31.81 0.49 -57.78
CA PRO A 28 -33.25 0.24 -57.91
C PRO A 28 -33.63 -1.15 -57.35
N ILE A 29 -34.89 -1.32 -56.95
CA ILE A 29 -35.40 -2.53 -56.28
C ILE A 29 -35.24 -3.74 -57.21
N THR A 30 -34.15 -4.47 -57.00
CA THR A 30 -33.72 -5.63 -57.79
C THR A 30 -33.16 -6.69 -56.84
N GLU A 31 -32.90 -7.90 -57.34
CA GLU A 31 -32.29 -8.99 -56.57
C GLU A 31 -30.98 -8.58 -55.85
N ASN A 32 -30.25 -7.62 -56.43
CA ASN A 32 -29.02 -7.07 -55.85
C ASN A 32 -29.28 -6.28 -54.56
N LYS A 33 -30.43 -5.61 -54.44
CA LYS A 33 -30.84 -4.88 -53.22
C LYS A 33 -31.07 -5.84 -52.06
N LEU A 34 -31.69 -6.98 -52.33
CA LEU A 34 -31.92 -8.03 -51.32
C LEU A 34 -30.59 -8.62 -50.80
N LYS A 35 -29.62 -8.85 -51.69
CA LYS A 35 -28.26 -9.30 -51.31
C LYS A 35 -27.56 -8.26 -50.41
N LEU A 36 -27.71 -6.98 -50.73
CA LEU A 36 -27.13 -5.89 -49.95
C LEU A 36 -27.74 -5.76 -48.55
N MET A 37 -29.07 -5.86 -48.46
CA MET A 37 -29.78 -5.87 -47.17
C MET A 37 -29.37 -7.05 -46.28
N LYS A 38 -29.22 -8.25 -46.85
CA LYS A 38 -28.71 -9.42 -46.11
C LYS A 38 -27.30 -9.18 -45.57
N LYS A 39 -26.43 -8.52 -46.36
CA LYS A 39 -25.07 -8.17 -45.93
C LYS A 39 -25.06 -7.13 -44.81
N MET A 40 -25.89 -6.08 -44.92
CA MET A 40 -26.06 -5.08 -43.86
C MET A 40 -26.50 -5.73 -42.55
N ARG A 41 -27.52 -6.60 -42.59
CA ARG A 41 -28.01 -7.32 -41.40
C ARG A 41 -26.93 -8.18 -40.75
N ARG A 42 -26.09 -8.85 -41.56
CA ARG A 42 -24.96 -9.64 -41.05
C ARG A 42 -23.97 -8.78 -40.27
N ILE A 43 -23.57 -7.63 -40.81
CA ILE A 43 -22.64 -6.70 -40.16
C ILE A 43 -23.22 -6.12 -38.87
N GLU A 44 -24.52 -5.84 -38.84
CA GLU A 44 -25.20 -5.39 -37.62
C GLU A 44 -25.14 -6.45 -36.51
N ILE A 45 -25.44 -7.72 -36.84
CA ILE A 45 -25.34 -8.84 -35.90
C ILE A 45 -23.89 -9.01 -35.39
N GLU A 46 -22.90 -8.93 -36.28
CA GLU A 46 -21.49 -9.03 -35.91
C GLU A 46 -21.05 -7.91 -34.97
N ASN A 47 -21.49 -6.67 -35.22
CA ASN A 47 -21.20 -5.52 -34.37
C ASN A 47 -21.86 -5.68 -32.98
N GLU A 48 -23.11 -6.13 -32.91
CA GLU A 48 -23.79 -6.40 -31.63
C GLU A 48 -23.06 -7.48 -30.81
N VAL A 49 -22.63 -8.56 -31.45
CA VAL A 49 -21.85 -9.62 -30.79
C VAL A 49 -20.52 -9.07 -30.27
N HIS A 50 -19.85 -8.22 -31.05
CA HIS A 50 -18.62 -7.56 -30.63
C HIS A 50 -18.84 -6.68 -29.39
N LEU A 51 -19.86 -5.83 -29.39
CA LEU A 51 -20.20 -4.97 -28.25
C LEU A 51 -20.46 -5.77 -26.97
N LYS A 52 -21.22 -6.87 -27.06
CA LYS A 52 -21.46 -7.77 -25.91
C LYS A 52 -20.17 -8.42 -25.38
N LYS A 53 -19.24 -8.80 -26.27
CA LYS A 53 -17.92 -9.33 -25.86
C LYS A 53 -17.09 -8.28 -25.14
N VAL A 54 -17.06 -7.05 -25.65
CA VAL A 54 -16.34 -5.92 -25.05
C VAL A 54 -16.91 -5.60 -23.67
N GLU A 55 -18.23 -5.55 -23.53
CA GLU A 55 -18.89 -5.33 -22.25
C GLU A 55 -18.53 -6.41 -21.22
N LYS A 56 -18.57 -7.68 -21.61
CA LYS A 56 -18.17 -8.81 -20.75
C LYS A 56 -16.70 -8.72 -20.33
N LEU A 57 -15.81 -8.31 -21.23
CA LEU A 57 -14.39 -8.10 -20.94
C LEU A 57 -14.19 -6.96 -19.93
N TYR A 58 -14.88 -5.83 -20.10
CA TYR A 58 -14.81 -4.72 -19.15
C TYR A 58 -15.45 -5.06 -17.80
N ALA A 59 -16.54 -5.82 -17.77
CA ALA A 59 -17.12 -6.35 -16.54
C ALA A 59 -16.11 -7.24 -15.79
N ARG A 60 -15.43 -8.15 -16.49
CA ARG A 60 -14.36 -8.98 -15.93
C ARG A 60 -13.19 -8.15 -15.42
N LYS A 61 -12.71 -7.16 -16.17
CA LYS A 61 -11.65 -6.24 -15.71
C LYS A 61 -12.07 -5.45 -14.46
N ARG A 62 -13.33 -4.99 -14.37
CA ARG A 62 -13.86 -4.32 -13.17
C ARG A 62 -13.92 -5.27 -11.98
N GLN A 63 -14.36 -6.50 -12.18
CA GLN A 63 -14.39 -7.51 -11.12
C GLN A 63 -12.97 -7.90 -10.66
N ALA A 64 -12.01 -8.01 -11.58
CA ALA A 64 -10.61 -8.26 -11.25
C ALA A 64 -10.03 -7.13 -10.39
N ARG A 65 -10.23 -5.87 -10.77
CA ARG A 65 -9.82 -4.71 -9.97
C ARG A 65 -10.49 -4.68 -8.60
N LYS A 66 -11.79 -4.98 -8.51
CA LYS A 66 -12.47 -5.09 -7.22
C LYS A 66 -11.88 -6.21 -6.36
N LYS A 67 -11.52 -7.35 -6.95
CA LYS A 67 -10.85 -8.44 -6.23
C LYS A 67 -9.44 -8.05 -5.81
N GLU A 68 -8.69 -7.32 -6.63
CA GLU A 68 -7.37 -6.76 -6.27
C GLU A 68 -7.50 -5.73 -5.13
N ASP A 69 -8.48 -4.84 -5.18
CA ASP A 69 -8.76 -3.87 -4.12
C ASP A 69 -9.21 -4.56 -2.81
N ILE A 70 -10.03 -5.60 -2.91
CA ILE A 70 -10.46 -6.40 -1.76
C ILE A 70 -9.31 -7.24 -1.22
N ALA A 71 -8.45 -7.82 -2.08
CA ALA A 71 -7.25 -8.54 -1.65
C ALA A 71 -6.22 -7.60 -1.04
N ALA A 72 -6.08 -6.38 -1.56
CA ALA A 72 -5.24 -5.34 -0.98
C ALA A 72 -5.75 -4.92 0.41
N LYS A 73 -7.06 -4.72 0.56
CA LYS A 73 -7.71 -4.39 1.85
C LYS A 73 -7.73 -5.57 2.83
N GLY A 74 -7.89 -6.80 2.36
CA GLY A 74 -7.76 -8.01 3.17
C GLY A 74 -6.31 -8.31 3.56
N SER A 75 -5.34 -7.89 2.75
CA SER A 75 -3.91 -7.96 3.09
C SER A 75 -3.47 -6.90 4.09
N GLU A 76 -4.30 -5.90 4.46
CA GLU A 76 -3.99 -5.03 5.60
C GLU A 76 -4.04 -5.80 6.94
N GLU A 77 -4.78 -6.92 7.02
CA GLU A 77 -4.82 -7.77 8.21
C GLU A 77 -3.79 -8.93 8.17
N VAL A 78 -3.30 -9.32 6.99
CA VAL A 78 -2.39 -10.49 6.82
C VAL A 78 -0.99 -10.12 6.33
N ASN A 79 -0.72 -8.87 5.95
CA ASN A 79 0.65 -8.41 5.88
C ASN A 79 1.16 -8.33 7.31
N SER A 80 1.97 -9.33 7.69
CA SER A 80 2.79 -9.23 8.88
C SER A 80 3.37 -7.81 8.92
N PHE A 81 3.15 -7.10 10.02
CA PHE A 81 3.60 -5.74 10.24
C PHE A 81 5.02 -5.43 9.68
N PRO A 82 6.00 -6.37 9.69
CA PRO A 82 7.28 -6.16 9.01
C PRO A 82 7.16 -5.97 7.49
N HIS A 83 6.34 -6.73 6.76
CA HIS A 83 6.28 -6.67 5.29
C HIS A 83 5.67 -5.35 4.79
N HIS A 84 4.62 -4.85 5.44
CA HIS A 84 4.04 -3.54 5.10
C HIS A 84 4.95 -2.38 5.54
N PHE A 85 5.59 -2.47 6.70
CA PHE A 85 6.55 -1.45 7.14
C PHE A 85 7.78 -1.40 6.22
N VAL A 86 8.35 -2.56 5.89
CA VAL A 86 9.53 -2.70 5.04
C VAL A 86 9.25 -2.25 3.61
N PHE A 87 8.11 -2.57 3.00
CA PHE A 87 7.85 -2.21 1.60
C PHE A 87 7.27 -0.80 1.38
N THR A 88 6.58 -0.24 2.37
CA THR A 88 5.83 1.02 2.18
C THR A 88 6.53 2.22 2.82
N GLN A 89 7.39 2.02 3.82
CA GLN A 89 8.11 3.09 4.51
C GLN A 89 9.61 3.14 4.15
N LEU A 90 10.23 2.03 3.72
CA LEU A 90 11.60 2.08 3.22
C LEU A 90 11.59 2.55 1.77
N ASP A 91 12.46 3.52 1.45
CA ASP A 91 12.67 3.99 0.09
C ASP A 91 12.87 2.79 -0.86
N PRO A 92 12.01 2.58 -1.86
CA PRO A 92 12.12 1.46 -2.81
C PRO A 92 13.50 1.36 -3.45
N LYS A 93 14.20 2.50 -3.57
CA LYS A 93 15.57 2.58 -4.06
C LYS A 93 16.56 1.83 -3.15
N ASN A 94 16.39 1.90 -1.84
CA ASN A 94 17.22 1.21 -0.86
C ASN A 94 16.90 -0.29 -0.82
N MET A 95 15.62 -0.65 -0.96
CA MET A 95 15.20 -2.06 -0.99
C MET A 95 15.68 -2.81 -2.22
N GLY A 96 15.95 -2.10 -3.33
CA GLY A 96 16.52 -2.67 -4.54
C GLY A 96 17.98 -3.13 -4.41
N LEU A 97 18.69 -2.73 -3.34
CA LEU A 97 20.11 -3.03 -3.13
C LEU A 97 20.33 -4.34 -2.35
N ILE A 98 19.30 -4.84 -1.68
CA ILE A 98 19.35 -6.08 -0.90
C ILE A 98 19.33 -7.26 -1.86
N ASN A 99 20.21 -8.24 -1.64
CA ASN A 99 20.22 -9.44 -2.46
C ASN A 99 19.02 -10.33 -2.12
N LYS A 100 18.01 -10.30 -2.99
CA LYS A 100 16.79 -11.11 -2.85
C LYS A 100 17.01 -12.61 -2.97
N ARG A 101 18.21 -13.05 -3.39
CA ARG A 101 18.58 -14.47 -3.50
C ARG A 101 19.33 -14.97 -2.27
N THR A 102 19.67 -14.10 -1.32
CA THR A 102 20.34 -14.53 -0.08
C THR A 102 19.38 -15.40 0.70
N SER A 103 19.85 -16.58 1.13
CA SER A 103 19.12 -17.42 2.07
C SER A 103 19.23 -16.80 3.47
N ALA A 104 18.10 -16.54 4.10
CA ALA A 104 18.04 -15.84 5.39
C ALA A 104 16.94 -16.45 6.28
N ASP A 105 17.27 -17.61 6.86
CA ASP A 105 16.38 -18.37 7.74
C ASP A 105 16.10 -17.68 9.08
N LEU A 106 17.06 -16.89 9.58
CA LEU A 106 16.98 -16.21 10.87
C LEU A 106 16.90 -14.69 10.70
N PRO A 107 16.23 -13.97 11.63
CA PRO A 107 16.24 -12.51 11.63
C PRO A 107 17.65 -11.89 11.64
N SER A 108 18.60 -12.54 12.34
CA SER A 108 20.01 -12.09 12.37
C SER A 108 20.68 -12.13 10.99
N HIS A 109 20.35 -13.11 10.15
CA HIS A 109 20.89 -13.20 8.79
C HIS A 109 20.47 -11.98 7.95
N TRP A 110 19.24 -11.50 8.14
CA TRP A 110 18.76 -10.29 7.49
C TRP A 110 19.51 -9.03 7.97
N VAL A 111 19.87 -8.96 9.25
CA VAL A 111 20.66 -7.84 9.79
C VAL A 111 22.01 -7.74 9.06
N ASP A 112 22.68 -8.87 8.84
CA ASP A 112 23.96 -8.91 8.14
C ASP A 112 23.82 -8.58 6.64
N GLU A 113 22.76 -9.08 5.99
CA GLU A 113 22.44 -8.71 4.61
C GLU A 113 22.16 -7.20 4.48
N PHE A 114 21.43 -6.59 5.42
CA PHE A 114 21.22 -5.14 5.42
C PHE A 114 22.52 -4.37 5.61
N LYS A 115 23.44 -4.84 6.47
CA LYS A 115 24.75 -4.19 6.68
C LYS A 115 25.60 -4.25 5.41
N THR A 116 25.53 -5.35 4.67
CA THR A 116 26.34 -5.59 3.46
C THR A 116 25.77 -4.93 2.20
N ALA A 117 24.45 -4.73 2.12
CA ALA A 117 23.77 -4.18 0.94
C ALA A 117 24.27 -2.79 0.48
N ARG A 118 24.90 -1.98 1.35
CA ARG A 118 25.42 -0.63 1.00
C ARG A 118 26.86 -0.34 1.37
N THR A 119 27.69 -1.36 1.60
CA THR A 119 29.11 -1.17 1.96
C THR A 119 29.88 -0.29 0.97
N LYS A 120 29.48 -0.23 -0.32
CA LYS A 120 30.21 0.48 -1.37
C LYS A 120 29.84 1.96 -1.59
N SER A 121 28.63 2.43 -1.23
CA SER A 121 28.21 3.82 -1.53
C SER A 121 28.06 4.71 -0.31
N ALA A 122 27.55 4.16 0.80
CA ALA A 122 27.51 4.74 2.14
C ALA A 122 26.92 3.66 3.06
N PRO A 123 27.63 3.19 4.10
CA PRO A 123 27.14 2.09 4.93
C PRO A 123 25.84 2.49 5.65
N PHE A 124 24.87 1.58 5.67
CA PHE A 124 23.71 1.75 6.54
C PHE A 124 24.16 1.63 8.01
N VAL A 125 23.60 2.47 8.87
CA VAL A 125 23.59 2.20 10.31
C VAL A 125 22.40 1.27 10.56
N VAL A 126 22.67 -0.03 10.63
CA VAL A 126 21.64 -1.02 10.91
C VAL A 126 21.48 -1.12 12.43
N LEU A 127 20.30 -0.75 12.91
CA LEU A 127 19.92 -0.87 14.32
C LEU A 127 19.02 -2.09 14.48
N GLU A 128 19.37 -2.98 15.40
CA GLU A 128 18.50 -4.08 15.77
C GLU A 128 17.35 -3.53 16.61
N VAL A 129 16.14 -3.67 16.07
CA VAL A 129 14.93 -3.11 16.65
C VAL A 129 14.28 -4.15 17.54
N ASP A 130 14.17 -3.87 18.83
CA ASP A 130 13.38 -4.66 19.77
C ASP A 130 11.94 -4.08 19.93
N GLN A 131 11.13 -4.73 20.76
CA GLN A 131 9.76 -4.24 21.05
C GLN A 131 9.75 -2.87 21.76
N CYS A 132 10.86 -2.43 22.38
CA CYS A 132 10.93 -1.15 23.07
C CYS A 132 10.96 0.06 22.11
N PHE A 133 11.29 -0.17 20.83
CA PHE A 133 11.18 0.83 19.77
C PHE A 133 9.74 1.05 19.31
N ILE A 134 8.87 0.06 19.45
CA ILE A 134 7.48 0.17 19.02
C ILE A 134 6.68 0.85 20.13
N ARG A 135 6.43 2.15 19.95
CA ARG A 135 5.77 3.02 20.93
C ARG A 135 4.49 3.62 20.38
N GLN A 136 3.57 3.98 21.28
CA GLN A 136 2.26 4.52 20.95
C GLN A 136 2.31 6.00 20.54
N TRP A 137 3.14 6.32 19.53
CA TRP A 137 3.34 7.70 19.05
C TRP A 137 2.04 8.37 18.65
N LYS A 138 1.09 7.67 18.05
CA LYS A 138 -0.22 8.24 17.71
C LYS A 138 -0.96 8.71 18.97
N LYS A 139 -1.12 7.83 19.97
CA LYS A 139 -1.77 8.18 21.24
C LYS A 139 -1.04 9.33 21.96
N TYR A 140 0.28 9.38 21.85
CA TYR A 140 1.10 10.43 22.42
C TYR A 140 0.97 11.76 21.67
N LEU A 141 1.03 11.77 20.34
CA LEU A 141 1.10 13.01 19.55
C LEU A 141 -0.30 13.62 19.30
N VAL A 142 -1.34 12.81 19.11
CA VAL A 142 -2.72 13.26 18.82
C VAL A 142 -3.25 14.32 19.80
N PRO A 143 -3.15 14.16 21.13
CA PRO A 143 -3.64 15.18 22.05
C PRO A 143 -2.78 16.45 22.07
N ARG A 144 -1.55 16.39 21.56
CA ARG A 144 -0.56 17.48 21.62
C ARG A 144 -0.55 18.36 20.36
N TYR A 145 -0.79 17.75 19.20
CA TYR A 145 -0.64 18.39 17.90
C TYR A 145 -1.93 18.38 17.08
N ILE A 146 -2.11 19.40 16.26
CA ILE A 146 -3.23 19.49 15.32
C ILE A 146 -3.00 18.45 14.21
N LEU A 147 -3.96 17.54 14.04
CA LEU A 147 -3.89 16.44 13.06
C LEU A 147 -3.75 16.92 11.61
N LYS A 148 -4.43 18.02 11.27
CA LYS A 148 -4.39 18.62 9.94
C LYS A 148 -3.41 19.78 9.93
N CYS A 149 -2.42 19.72 9.05
CA CYS A 149 -1.49 20.83 8.84
C CYS A 149 -2.28 22.12 8.52
N THR A 150 -2.01 23.18 9.28
CA THR A 150 -2.74 24.45 9.22
C THR A 150 -2.29 25.35 8.06
N PHE A 151 -1.21 24.97 7.40
CA PHE A 151 -0.61 25.69 6.27
C PHE A 151 -0.26 24.71 5.13
N ALA A 152 -0.07 25.25 3.92
CA ALA A 152 0.30 24.45 2.76
C ALA A 152 1.77 24.02 2.85
N VAL A 153 2.04 22.71 2.83
CA VAL A 153 3.40 22.15 2.96
C VAL A 153 4.31 22.53 1.78
N ARG A 154 3.73 22.82 0.61
CA ARG A 154 4.47 23.30 -0.57
C ARG A 154 3.95 24.68 -0.98
N PRO A 155 4.83 25.64 -1.31
CA PRO A 155 6.26 25.50 -1.58
C PRO A 155 7.16 25.97 -0.40
N ILE A 156 7.01 25.40 0.80
CA ILE A 156 7.85 25.79 1.95
C ILE A 156 9.32 25.46 1.66
N ARG A 157 10.19 26.43 1.95
CA ARG A 157 11.64 26.30 1.83
C ARG A 157 12.30 26.09 3.18
N GLU A 158 11.81 26.81 4.19
CA GLU A 158 12.36 26.74 5.53
C GLU A 158 11.28 26.70 6.59
N ILE A 159 11.59 25.99 7.66
CA ILE A 159 10.78 25.83 8.86
C ILE A 159 11.67 26.13 10.05
N LEU A 160 11.22 27.02 10.92
CA LEU A 160 11.84 27.40 12.17
C LEU A 160 10.93 26.95 13.32
N VAL A 161 11.50 26.16 14.24
CA VAL A 161 10.83 25.67 15.45
C VAL A 161 11.65 26.10 16.64
N GLU A 162 11.08 26.98 17.47
CA GLU A 162 11.77 27.55 18.63
C GLU A 162 11.22 26.98 19.93
N ALA A 163 12.11 26.68 20.88
CA ALA A 163 11.72 26.19 22.20
C ALA A 163 10.92 27.22 23.01
N ILE A 164 11.11 28.52 22.73
CA ILE A 164 10.42 29.64 23.39
C ILE A 164 8.93 29.64 23.01
N HIS A 165 8.60 29.20 21.79
CA HIS A 165 7.27 29.24 21.22
C HIS A 165 6.82 27.85 20.72
N PRO A 166 6.69 26.85 21.62
CA PRO A 166 6.47 25.45 21.23
C PRO A 166 5.12 25.20 20.54
N ARG A 167 4.19 26.16 20.64
CA ARG A 167 2.87 26.10 20.00
C ARG A 167 2.90 26.47 18.52
N TYR A 168 3.92 27.21 18.11
CA TYR A 168 4.00 27.84 16.81
C TYR A 168 5.14 27.24 15.99
N VAL A 169 4.92 27.20 14.70
CA VAL A 169 5.94 26.91 13.72
C VAL A 169 5.99 28.07 12.75
N SER A 170 7.16 28.66 12.61
CA SER A 170 7.42 29.70 11.62
C SER A 170 7.92 29.05 10.34
N HIS A 171 7.38 29.45 9.19
CA HIS A 171 7.75 28.90 7.89
C HIS A 171 7.81 30.00 6.83
N ARG A 172 8.58 29.77 5.76
CA ARG A 172 8.63 30.69 4.62
C ARG A 172 8.77 29.96 3.29
N ALA A 173 8.14 30.52 2.26
CA ALA A 173 8.14 29.97 0.90
C ALA A 173 9.40 30.33 0.08
N THR A 174 10.18 31.33 0.50
CA THR A 174 11.40 31.78 -0.19
C THR A 174 12.50 32.09 0.82
N TYR A 175 13.77 31.94 0.43
CA TYR A 175 14.94 32.20 1.30
C TYR A 175 15.05 33.66 1.78
N ASN A 176 14.45 34.59 1.05
CA ASN A 176 14.46 36.03 1.38
C ASN A 176 13.08 36.53 1.83
N GLY A 177 12.10 35.64 1.96
CA GLY A 177 10.75 35.98 2.40
C GLY A 177 10.65 36.15 3.90
N SER A 178 9.61 36.87 4.33
CA SER A 178 9.20 36.95 5.73
C SER A 178 8.72 35.60 6.23
N PHE A 179 8.97 35.30 7.51
CA PHE A 179 8.39 34.15 8.16
C PHE A 179 6.91 34.37 8.44
N GLU A 180 6.10 33.40 8.06
CA GLU A 180 4.71 33.27 8.47
C GLU A 180 4.65 32.31 9.66
N THR A 181 3.77 32.60 10.61
CA THR A 181 3.64 31.77 11.81
C THR A 181 2.32 31.02 11.78
N SER A 182 2.37 29.72 12.07
CA SER A 182 1.19 28.88 12.09
C SER A 182 1.11 28.06 13.38
N VAL A 183 -0.11 27.90 13.90
CA VAL A 183 -0.36 27.11 15.10
C VAL A 183 -0.31 25.63 14.74
N THR A 184 0.46 24.85 15.49
CA THR A 184 0.60 23.39 15.30
C THR A 184 0.11 22.58 16.51
N CYS A 185 -0.15 23.23 17.65
CA CYS A 185 -0.58 22.58 18.88
C CYS A 185 -2.00 22.98 19.29
N THR A 186 -2.77 22.01 19.80
CA THR A 186 -4.20 22.12 20.14
C THR A 186 -4.46 22.90 21.44
N ALA A 187 -3.52 22.90 22.40
CA ALA A 187 -3.59 23.63 23.66
C ALA A 187 -2.19 24.09 24.12
N SER A 188 -2.11 24.83 25.24
CA SER A 188 -0.82 25.07 25.91
C SER A 188 -0.27 23.72 26.36
N ILE A 189 0.71 23.19 25.65
CA ILE A 189 1.43 22.00 26.08
C ILE A 189 2.04 22.37 27.44
N PRO A 190 1.69 21.68 28.54
CA PRO A 190 2.35 21.91 29.82
C PRO A 190 3.84 21.75 29.57
N GLN A 191 4.65 22.72 29.99
CA GLN A 191 6.10 22.63 29.80
C GLN A 191 6.55 21.30 30.41
N ILE A 192 6.90 20.37 29.52
CA ILE A 192 7.39 19.08 29.93
C ILE A 192 8.74 19.40 30.56
N HIS A 193 8.82 19.28 31.88
CA HIS A 193 10.09 19.33 32.57
C HIS A 193 10.88 18.11 32.10
N VAL A 194 11.77 18.34 31.14
CA VAL A 194 12.75 17.36 30.72
C VAL A 194 13.83 17.34 31.82
N PRO A 195 14.07 16.19 32.48
CA PRO A 195 15.17 16.07 33.41
C PRO A 195 16.49 16.19 32.62
N GLY A 196 17.25 17.26 32.81
CA GLY A 196 18.55 17.44 32.16
C GLY A 196 18.51 17.79 30.67
N SER A 197 19.65 18.22 30.13
CA SER A 197 19.74 18.91 28.84
C SER A 197 19.61 18.03 27.57
N ARG A 198 19.27 16.73 27.69
CA ARG A 198 19.23 15.80 26.53
C ARG A 198 18.22 14.65 26.64
N GLU A 199 17.33 14.66 27.62
CA GLU A 199 16.37 13.56 27.77
C GLU A 199 15.08 13.84 26.97
N PHE A 200 14.36 12.81 26.56
CA PHE A 200 13.06 12.96 25.91
C PHE A 200 12.07 12.04 26.61
N LEU A 201 10.86 12.54 26.87
CA LEU A 201 9.78 11.68 27.32
C LEU A 201 9.33 10.79 26.17
N LEU A 202 9.72 9.52 26.22
CA LEU A 202 9.27 8.52 25.27
C LEU A 202 7.82 8.12 25.56
N PRO A 203 6.99 7.86 24.54
CA PRO A 203 5.66 7.32 24.74
C PRO A 203 5.69 5.92 25.38
N ASP A 204 4.54 5.49 25.89
CA ASP A 204 4.33 4.11 26.32
C ASP A 204 4.61 3.12 25.18
N LYS A 205 5.07 1.92 25.55
CA LYS A 205 5.25 0.81 24.61
C LYS A 205 3.91 0.46 23.95
N SER A 206 3.94 0.14 22.67
CA SER A 206 2.75 -0.34 21.95
C SER A 206 2.33 -1.73 22.44
N TYR A 207 3.30 -2.55 22.84
CA TYR A 207 3.08 -3.90 23.31
C TYR A 207 3.91 -4.11 24.59
N ALA A 208 3.29 -4.69 25.62
CA ALA A 208 3.97 -5.06 26.86
C ALA A 208 4.67 -6.42 26.74
N GLU A 209 4.11 -7.29 25.91
CA GLU A 209 4.55 -8.66 25.68
C GLU A 209 4.61 -8.94 24.17
N PRO A 210 5.30 -10.01 23.74
CA PRO A 210 5.27 -10.46 22.36
C PRO A 210 3.85 -10.63 21.83
N LEU A 211 3.65 -10.24 20.57
CA LEU A 211 2.37 -10.41 19.91
C LEU A 211 2.04 -11.89 19.77
N PRO A 212 0.80 -12.29 20.09
CA PRO A 212 0.39 -13.68 19.93
C PRO A 212 0.33 -14.04 18.45
N ILE A 213 0.81 -15.23 18.13
CA ILE A 213 0.73 -15.80 16.79
C ILE A 213 -0.63 -16.50 16.64
N THR A 214 -1.33 -16.26 15.53
CA THR A 214 -2.59 -16.95 15.22
C THR A 214 -2.36 -18.44 14.95
N LEU A 215 -3.39 -19.26 15.12
CA LEU A 215 -3.28 -20.70 14.86
C LEU A 215 -2.89 -20.98 13.40
N GLU A 216 -3.56 -20.32 12.45
CA GLU A 216 -3.28 -20.47 11.01
C GLU A 216 -1.81 -20.15 10.68
N LYS A 217 -1.32 -19.01 11.19
CA LYS A 217 0.08 -18.63 10.99
C LYS A 217 1.04 -19.59 11.66
N TRP A 218 0.67 -20.15 12.80
CA TRP A 218 1.47 -21.17 13.47
C TRP A 218 1.56 -22.45 12.62
N GLU A 219 0.46 -22.91 12.04
CA GLU A 219 0.42 -24.08 11.14
C GLU A 219 1.28 -23.85 9.90
N ASP A 220 1.18 -22.66 9.28
CA ASP A 220 2.03 -22.27 8.15
C ASP A 220 3.52 -22.33 8.54
N LEU A 221 3.88 -21.83 9.72
CA LEU A 221 5.27 -21.89 10.21
C LEU A 221 5.74 -23.33 10.43
N GLN A 222 4.87 -24.26 10.86
CA GLN A 222 5.24 -25.67 10.95
C GLN A 222 5.45 -26.30 9.56
N GLN A 223 4.68 -25.90 8.55
CA GLN A 223 4.87 -26.36 7.17
C GLN A 223 6.14 -25.80 6.54
N LEU A 224 6.54 -24.58 6.92
CA LEU A 224 7.76 -23.94 6.41
C LEU A 224 9.05 -24.42 7.10
N LYS A 225 8.95 -24.92 8.34
CA LYS A 225 10.08 -25.41 9.14
C LYS A 225 11.01 -26.39 8.38
N PRO A 226 10.53 -27.39 7.62
CA PRO A 226 11.38 -28.35 6.90
C PRO A 226 12.23 -27.72 5.79
N PHE A 227 11.90 -26.51 5.34
CA PHE A 227 12.65 -25.80 4.29
C PHE A 227 13.79 -24.94 4.85
N CYS A 228 13.98 -24.92 6.17
CA CYS A 228 15.09 -24.22 6.81
C CYS A 228 16.29 -25.16 6.93
N ASP A 229 17.41 -24.78 6.31
CA ASP A 229 18.62 -25.61 6.27
C ASP A 229 19.37 -25.62 7.62
N SER A 230 19.18 -24.58 8.43
CA SER A 230 19.93 -24.40 9.69
C SER A 230 19.23 -25.00 10.92
N PRO A 231 19.95 -25.76 11.79
CA PRO A 231 19.42 -26.23 13.07
C PRO A 231 18.96 -25.08 13.99
N ALA A 232 19.69 -23.96 13.98
CA ALA A 232 19.35 -22.78 14.75
C ALA A 232 18.00 -22.15 14.33
N ALA A 233 17.65 -22.19 13.04
CA ALA A 233 16.33 -21.76 12.59
C ALA A 233 15.23 -22.70 13.10
N ASN A 234 15.48 -24.02 13.08
CA ASN A 234 14.55 -24.99 13.63
C ASN A 234 14.26 -24.75 15.13
N ASP A 235 15.31 -24.45 15.90
CA ASP A 235 15.19 -24.09 17.32
C ASP A 235 14.46 -22.76 17.51
N PHE A 236 14.75 -21.76 16.68
CA PHE A 236 14.08 -20.46 16.71
C PHE A 236 12.57 -20.60 16.46
N PHE A 237 12.17 -21.36 15.45
CA PHE A 237 10.76 -21.63 15.18
C PHE A 237 10.12 -22.41 16.33
N GLN A 238 10.82 -23.39 16.90
CA GLN A 238 10.30 -24.16 18.03
C GLN A 238 10.09 -23.29 19.28
N TYR A 239 11.04 -22.43 19.62
CA TYR A 239 10.95 -21.47 20.72
C TYR A 239 9.83 -20.45 20.50
N SER A 240 9.77 -19.85 19.31
CA SER A 240 8.72 -18.88 18.94
C SER A 240 7.31 -19.46 18.97
N CYS A 241 7.21 -20.79 18.78
CA CYS A 241 5.99 -21.58 18.78
C CYS A 241 5.64 -22.23 20.15
N SER A 242 6.47 -22.03 21.18
CA SER A 242 6.33 -22.69 22.49
C SER A 242 5.23 -22.05 23.35
N GLN A 243 4.13 -22.80 23.52
CA GLN A 243 3.03 -22.81 24.53
C GLN A 243 2.51 -21.52 25.22
N ASP A 244 3.30 -20.49 25.52
CA ASP A 244 2.77 -19.27 26.15
C ASP A 244 1.92 -18.44 25.18
N ASN A 245 2.18 -18.55 23.87
CA ASN A 245 1.32 -18.00 22.81
C ASN A 245 0.01 -18.78 22.56
N LYS A 246 -0.16 -19.99 23.13
CA LYS A 246 -1.41 -20.76 22.97
C LYS A 246 -2.53 -20.29 23.89
N LYS A 247 -2.22 -19.62 25.01
CA LYS A 247 -3.22 -19.10 25.96
C LYS A 247 -4.05 -17.95 25.36
N SER A 248 -3.48 -17.17 24.45
CA SER A 248 -4.14 -16.09 23.69
C SER A 248 -5.04 -16.60 22.57
N ILE A 249 -4.76 -17.78 22.01
CA ILE A 249 -5.57 -18.37 20.92
C ILE A 249 -6.97 -18.78 21.42
N LYS A 250 -7.10 -19.19 22.69
CA LYS A 250 -8.41 -19.59 23.26
C LYS A 250 -9.31 -18.42 23.70
N LYS A 251 -8.80 -17.19 23.83
CA LYS A 251 -9.60 -16.05 24.32
C LYS A 251 -10.27 -15.22 23.23
N ASN A 252 -9.81 -15.32 21.98
CA ASN A 252 -10.36 -14.54 20.86
C ASN A 252 -11.47 -15.26 20.07
N SER A 253 -11.89 -16.46 20.51
CA SER A 253 -12.97 -17.23 19.90
C SER A 253 -14.35 -16.98 20.53
N SER A 254 -14.51 -15.95 21.36
CA SER A 254 -15.82 -15.48 21.81
C SER A 254 -16.22 -14.25 20.99
N PRO A 255 -17.37 -14.26 20.27
CA PRO A 255 -17.87 -13.07 19.62
C PRO A 255 -18.26 -12.07 20.69
N ASN A 256 -17.62 -10.90 20.71
CA ASN A 256 -18.19 -9.73 21.36
C ASN A 256 -19.43 -9.34 20.53
N TYR A 257 -20.61 -9.63 21.06
CA TYR A 257 -21.87 -9.00 20.66
C TYR A 257 -21.91 -7.54 21.10
#